data_AF-A0A3C0FAY0-F1
#
_entry.id   AF-A0A3C0FAY0-F1
#
_cell.length_a   1.000
_cell.length_b   1.000
_cell.length_c   1.000
_cell.angle_alpha   90.00
_cell.angle_beta   90.00
_cell.angle_gamma   90.00
#
_symmetry.space_group_name_H-M   'P 1'
#
loop_
_entity.id
_entity.type
_entity.pdbx_description
1 polymer ?
#
loop_
_entity_poly.entity_id
_entity_poly.type
_entity_poly.pdbx_seq_one_letter_code
_entity_poly.pdbx_strand_id
1 'polypeptide(L)'
;MANGILVPADYGVNFTPGARLTRREMAVLLTRARRQARRAVQLRDSSLPYIDAPSFPAWARGYIGVATELGLMRGYPGGSFRPAETALRSEVAVVLSRYLERGERSVLLVPPRPASQVGDGVLVGGVARVFEATVLARLLGPGGTEYVMAQTTATDGGPSWGTWAVMLPTPASTAVQDLTVEAFTRSAMDGSVQDLVRHTIRRLP
;
A
#
# COMPACT_ATOMS: atom_id res chain seq x y z
N MET A 1 -24.02 4.49 7.65
CA MET A 1 -22.90 5.47 7.80
C MET A 1 -21.70 4.93 7.05
N ALA A 2 -20.79 5.77 6.51
CA ALA A 2 -19.70 5.36 5.62
C ALA A 2 -18.61 4.48 6.29
N ASN A 3 -18.95 3.28 6.75
CA ASN A 3 -18.06 2.26 7.33
C ASN A 3 -16.98 2.79 8.30
N GLY A 4 -17.34 3.76 9.15
CA GLY A 4 -16.43 4.36 10.13
C GLY A 4 -15.48 5.43 9.59
N ILE A 5 -15.63 5.86 8.33
CA ILE A 5 -14.90 6.98 7.72
C ILE A 5 -15.44 8.31 8.26
N LEU A 6 -16.77 8.47 8.20
CA LEU A 6 -17.49 9.57 8.82
C LEU A 6 -17.98 9.13 10.20
N VAL A 7 -17.58 9.85 11.25
CA VAL A 7 -17.96 9.58 12.63
C VAL A 7 -18.79 10.75 13.16
N PRO A 8 -20.03 10.52 13.62
CA PRO A 8 -20.91 11.61 14.07
C PRO A 8 -20.30 12.54 15.12
N ALA A 9 -19.49 11.99 16.03
CA ALA A 9 -18.82 12.75 17.08
C ALA A 9 -17.88 13.86 16.57
N ASP A 10 -17.41 13.80 15.32
CA ASP A 10 -16.56 14.85 14.74
C ASP A 10 -17.36 16.09 14.30
N TYR A 11 -18.67 15.95 14.09
CA TYR A 11 -19.53 16.97 13.47
C TYR A 11 -20.50 17.63 14.47
N GLY A 12 -20.36 17.35 15.76
CA GLY A 12 -21.27 17.86 16.78
C GLY A 12 -22.71 17.43 16.55
N VAL A 13 -23.64 18.38 16.53
CA VAL A 13 -25.09 18.12 16.35
C VAL A 13 -25.51 17.98 14.88
N ASN A 14 -24.77 18.54 13.92
CA ASN A 14 -25.15 18.55 12.51
C ASN A 14 -23.95 18.19 11.62
N PHE A 15 -24.14 17.24 10.70
CA PHE A 15 -23.09 16.78 9.77
C PHE A 15 -22.55 17.87 8.80
N THR A 16 -23.32 18.96 8.59
CA THR A 16 -22.94 20.12 7.73
C THR A 16 -22.31 19.75 6.38
N PRO A 17 -22.98 18.95 5.53
CA PRO A 17 -22.38 18.40 4.29
C PRO A 17 -21.96 19.44 3.25
N GLY A 18 -22.46 20.67 3.34
CA GLY A 18 -22.05 21.79 2.47
C GLY A 18 -20.85 22.59 2.99
N ALA A 19 -20.34 22.28 4.18
CA ALA A 19 -19.16 22.95 4.72
C ALA A 19 -17.91 22.61 3.91
N ARG A 20 -16.99 23.57 3.82
CA ARG A 20 -15.70 23.38 3.14
C ARG A 20 -14.87 22.36 3.92
N LEU A 21 -14.33 21.37 3.22
CA LEU A 21 -13.42 20.38 3.79
C LEU A 21 -12.05 21.00 4.06
N THR A 22 -11.54 20.90 5.28
CA THR A 22 -10.16 21.30 5.62
C THR A 22 -9.15 20.21 5.30
N ARG A 23 -7.87 20.57 5.12
CA ARG A 23 -6.78 19.60 4.93
C ARG A 23 -6.67 18.60 6.08
N ARG A 24 -6.92 19.05 7.32
CA ARG A 24 -6.96 18.18 8.50
C ARG A 24 -8.07 17.15 8.42
N GLU A 25 -9.30 17.57 8.10
CA GLU A 25 -10.42 16.65 7.97
C GLU A 25 -10.17 15.67 6.82
N MET A 26 -9.62 16.13 5.70
CA MET A 26 -9.20 15.25 4.61
C MET A 26 -8.21 14.17 5.10
N ALA A 27 -7.20 14.53 5.90
CA ALA A 27 -6.27 13.56 6.48
C ALA A 27 -6.97 12.51 7.37
N VAL A 28 -7.97 12.93 8.16
CA VAL A 28 -8.79 12.03 8.99
C VAL A 28 -9.56 11.03 8.11
N LEU A 29 -10.26 11.53 7.09
CA LEU A 29 -11.08 10.71 6.20
C LEU A 29 -10.23 9.66 5.49
N LEU A 30 -9.07 10.06 4.94
CA LEU A 30 -8.16 9.15 4.23
C LEU A 30 -7.59 8.07 5.13
N THR A 31 -7.17 8.46 6.34
CA THR A 31 -6.59 7.56 7.33
C THR A 31 -7.62 6.52 7.80
N ARG A 32 -8.87 6.95 8.03
CA ARG A 32 -9.98 6.05 8.36
C ARG A 32 -10.36 5.15 7.19
N ALA A 33 -10.40 5.69 5.98
CA ALA A 33 -10.62 4.92 4.76
C ALA A 33 -9.52 3.86 4.53
N ARG A 34 -8.32 4.05 5.07
CA ARG A 34 -7.25 3.03 5.12
C ARG A 34 -7.29 2.10 6.34
N ARG A 35 -8.31 2.22 7.19
CA ARG A 35 -8.44 1.49 8.47
C ARG A 35 -7.26 1.72 9.43
N GLN A 36 -6.59 2.87 9.33
CA GLN A 36 -5.42 3.23 10.14
C GLN A 36 -5.76 4.18 11.32
N ALA A 37 -7.05 4.36 11.64
CA ALA A 37 -7.49 5.26 12.70
C ALA A 37 -6.90 4.90 14.09
N ARG A 38 -6.80 3.60 14.41
CA ARG A 38 -6.17 3.14 15.67
C ARG A 38 -4.69 3.56 15.75
N ARG A 39 -3.94 3.36 14.67
CA ARG A 39 -2.54 3.78 14.58
C ARG A 39 -2.42 5.30 14.72
N ALA A 40 -3.28 6.07 14.05
CA ALA A 40 -3.28 7.52 14.16
C ALA A 40 -3.50 8.00 15.61
N VAL A 41 -4.43 7.40 16.35
CA VAL A 41 -4.64 7.75 17.77
C VAL A 41 -3.38 7.48 18.62
N GLN A 42 -2.65 6.40 18.34
CA GLN A 42 -1.40 6.07 19.04
C GLN A 42 -0.26 7.06 18.73
N LEU A 43 -0.26 7.66 17.55
CA LEU A 43 0.77 8.61 17.08
C LEU A 43 0.43 10.08 17.39
N ARG A 44 -0.51 10.36 18.28
CA ARG A 44 -0.94 11.74 18.62
C ARG A 44 0.22 12.61 19.16
N ASP A 45 1.18 11.99 19.84
CA ASP A 45 2.31 12.66 20.49
C ASP A 45 3.59 12.58 19.63
N SER A 46 3.51 11.99 18.43
CA SER A 46 4.64 11.87 17.52
C SER A 46 5.09 13.23 16.97
N SER A 47 6.40 13.34 16.72
CA SER A 47 6.97 14.44 15.96
C SER A 47 6.54 14.35 14.49
N LEU A 48 6.28 15.49 13.86
CA LEU A 48 5.90 15.59 12.46
C LEU A 48 6.92 16.44 11.71
N PRO A 49 7.17 16.16 10.42
CA PRO A 49 8.15 16.88 9.61
C PRO A 49 7.61 18.21 9.08
N TYR A 50 6.85 18.95 9.90
CA TYR A 50 6.20 20.21 9.51
C TYR A 50 6.53 21.33 10.48
N ILE A 51 6.87 22.51 9.94
CA ILE A 51 7.24 23.68 10.74
C ILE A 51 6.08 24.20 11.61
N ASP A 52 4.85 23.99 11.14
CA ASP A 52 3.62 24.39 11.82
C ASP A 52 3.07 23.28 12.73
N ALA A 53 3.73 22.12 12.81
CA ALA A 53 3.31 21.00 13.67
C ALA A 53 3.04 21.38 15.13
N PRO A 54 3.81 22.27 15.79
CA PRO A 54 3.51 22.68 17.16
C PRO A 54 2.12 23.30 17.34
N SER A 55 1.53 23.88 16.29
CA SER A 55 0.18 24.48 16.31
C SER A 55 -0.95 23.48 16.09
N PHE A 56 -0.63 22.22 15.76
CA PHE A 56 -1.66 21.24 15.41
C PHE A 56 -2.41 20.78 16.65
N PRO A 57 -3.75 20.66 16.61
CA PRO A 57 -4.50 20.02 17.68
C PRO A 57 -3.99 18.59 17.91
N ALA A 58 -3.80 18.20 19.17
CA ALA A 58 -3.23 16.90 19.53
C ALA A 58 -3.95 15.72 18.85
N TRP A 59 -5.29 15.78 18.78
CA TRP A 59 -6.11 14.74 18.15
C TRP A 59 -5.81 14.56 16.65
N ALA A 60 -5.37 15.61 15.96
CA ALA A 60 -5.16 15.62 14.52
C ALA A 60 -3.75 15.19 14.10
N ARG A 61 -2.77 15.36 15.00
CA ARG A 61 -1.34 15.13 14.73
C ARG A 61 -1.09 13.72 14.17
N GLY A 62 -1.63 12.71 14.82
CA GLY A 62 -1.43 11.33 14.39
C GLY A 62 -2.12 11.00 13.06
N TYR A 63 -3.28 11.61 12.76
CA TYR A 63 -3.93 11.43 11.46
C TYR A 63 -3.12 12.08 10.33
N ILE A 64 -2.59 13.28 10.57
CA ILE A 64 -1.71 13.98 9.63
C ILE A 64 -0.44 13.15 9.41
N GLY A 65 0.21 12.69 10.49
CA GLY A 65 1.40 11.85 10.41
C GLY A 65 1.19 10.58 9.59
N VAL A 66 0.10 9.84 9.87
CA VAL A 66 -0.23 8.63 9.09
C VAL A 66 -0.50 8.95 7.62
N ALA A 67 -1.26 10.00 7.32
CA ALA A 67 -1.53 10.40 5.93
C ALA A 67 -0.24 10.78 5.18
N THR A 68 0.73 11.39 5.88
CA THR A 68 2.06 11.73 5.37
C THR A 68 2.92 10.50 5.14
N GLU A 69 3.00 9.60 6.12
CA GLU A 69 3.77 8.34 6.02
C GLU A 69 3.22 7.41 4.92
N LEU A 70 1.90 7.40 4.74
CA LEU A 70 1.24 6.69 3.64
C LEU A 70 1.40 7.41 2.29
N GLY A 71 2.12 8.54 2.24
CA GLY A 71 2.35 9.33 1.03
C GLY A 71 1.07 9.89 0.38
N LEU A 72 -0.07 9.83 1.08
CA LEU A 72 -1.35 10.30 0.57
C LEU A 72 -1.36 11.82 0.52
N MET A 73 -0.89 12.45 1.60
CA MET A 73 -0.77 13.90 1.72
C MET A 73 0.67 14.35 1.91
N ARG A 74 0.98 15.57 1.48
CA ARG A 74 2.30 16.20 1.63
C ARG A 74 2.13 17.64 2.11
N GLY A 75 3.18 18.19 2.71
CA GLY A 75 3.24 19.62 3.04
C GLY A 75 3.41 20.47 1.79
N TYR A 76 3.21 21.77 1.94
CA TYR A 76 3.49 22.77 0.92
C TYR A 76 5.00 23.06 0.81
N PRO A 77 5.44 23.65 -0.32
CA PRO A 77 6.73 24.31 -0.40
C PRO A 77 6.93 25.25 0.80
N GLY A 78 8.07 25.16 1.47
CA GLY A 78 8.33 25.87 2.74
C GLY A 78 8.03 25.05 4.00
N GLY A 79 7.62 23.77 3.88
CA GLY A 79 7.61 22.82 4.99
C GLY A 79 6.42 22.90 5.93
N SER A 80 5.35 23.62 5.56
CA SER A 80 4.10 23.70 6.34
C SER A 80 3.05 22.71 5.84
N PHE A 81 2.18 22.20 6.72
CA PHE A 81 1.04 21.36 6.32
C PHE A 81 -0.26 22.15 6.14
N ARG A 82 -0.44 23.20 6.96
CA ARG A 82 -1.59 24.12 6.99
C ARG A 82 -2.92 23.40 7.23
N PRO A 83 -3.10 22.74 8.39
CA PRO A 83 -4.23 21.84 8.64
C PRO A 83 -5.60 22.51 8.57
N ALA A 84 -5.68 23.80 8.87
CA ALA A 84 -6.93 24.57 8.89
C ALA A 84 -7.31 25.14 7.52
N GLU A 85 -6.42 25.11 6.52
CA GLU A 85 -6.75 25.59 5.19
C GLU A 85 -7.80 24.70 4.51
N THR A 86 -8.66 25.32 3.70
CA THR A 86 -9.62 24.59 2.86
C THR A 86 -8.87 23.79 1.81
N ALA A 87 -9.20 22.50 1.70
CA ALA A 87 -8.67 21.63 0.65
C ALA A 87 -9.23 22.06 -0.72
N LEU A 88 -8.35 22.26 -1.69
CA LEU A 88 -8.75 22.57 -3.06
C LEU A 88 -9.23 21.29 -3.78
N ARG A 89 -10.13 21.43 -4.76
CA ARG A 89 -10.60 20.29 -5.58
C ARG A 89 -9.44 19.58 -6.28
N SER A 90 -8.42 20.34 -6.71
CA SER A 90 -7.19 19.80 -7.31
C SER A 90 -6.41 18.94 -6.33
N GLU A 91 -6.31 19.35 -5.07
CA GLU A 91 -5.62 18.59 -4.03
C GLU A 91 -6.37 17.31 -3.69
N VAL A 92 -7.70 17.39 -3.56
CA VAL A 92 -8.55 16.21 -3.34
C VAL A 92 -8.37 15.21 -4.49
N ALA A 93 -8.34 15.67 -5.74
CA ALA A 93 -8.15 14.80 -6.91
C ALA A 93 -6.79 14.08 -6.86
N VAL A 94 -5.71 14.82 -6.59
CA VAL A 94 -4.36 14.25 -6.48
C VAL A 94 -4.28 13.22 -5.35
N VAL A 95 -4.85 13.53 -4.20
CA VAL A 95 -4.83 12.64 -3.04
C VAL A 95 -5.68 11.39 -3.28
N LEU A 96 -6.83 11.53 -3.97
CA LEU A 96 -7.67 10.40 -4.34
C LEU A 96 -7.00 9.48 -5.36
N SER A 97 -6.26 10.02 -6.35
CA SER A 97 -5.45 9.20 -7.28
C SER A 97 -4.48 8.30 -6.52
N ARG A 98 -3.69 8.90 -5.61
CA ARG A 98 -2.75 8.15 -4.75
C ARG A 98 -3.47 7.14 -3.84
N TYR A 99 -4.66 7.48 -3.37
CA TYR A 99 -5.47 6.59 -2.56
C TYR A 99 -5.94 5.37 -3.37
N LEU A 100 -6.37 5.53 -4.62
CA LEU A 100 -6.85 4.45 -5.46
C LEU A 100 -5.70 3.54 -5.95
N GLU A 101 -4.60 4.13 -6.40
CA GLU A 101 -3.39 3.40 -6.83
C GLU A 101 -2.89 2.42 -5.77
N ARG A 102 -2.99 2.82 -4.50
CA ARG A 102 -2.43 2.04 -3.38
C ARG A 102 -3.47 1.14 -2.69
N GLY A 103 -4.73 1.15 -3.15
CA GLY A 103 -5.87 0.47 -2.51
C GLY A 103 -6.26 -0.86 -3.15
N GLU A 104 -5.93 -1.03 -4.43
CA GLU A 104 -6.20 -2.25 -5.16
C GLU A 104 -4.88 -2.97 -5.35
N ARG A 105 -4.72 -4.16 -4.75
CA ARG A 105 -3.58 -5.02 -5.06
C ARG A 105 -3.61 -5.26 -6.55
N SER A 106 -2.71 -4.63 -7.30
CA SER A 106 -2.70 -4.71 -8.75
C SER A 106 -2.05 -6.01 -9.23
N VAL A 107 -1.54 -6.82 -8.30
CA VAL A 107 -1.05 -8.17 -8.54
C VAL A 107 -1.79 -9.12 -7.60
N LEU A 108 -2.31 -10.21 -8.16
CA LEU A 108 -2.82 -11.36 -7.42
C LEU A 108 -1.96 -12.57 -7.79
N LEU A 109 -1.47 -13.26 -6.77
CA LEU A 109 -0.78 -14.53 -6.90
C LEU A 109 -1.77 -15.65 -6.57
N VAL A 110 -1.95 -16.58 -7.50
CA VAL A 110 -2.92 -17.69 -7.40
C VAL A 110 -2.19 -18.99 -7.03
N PRO A 111 -1.31 -19.56 -7.87
CA PRO A 111 -0.35 -20.57 -7.46
C PRO A 111 1.03 -19.98 -7.08
N PRO A 112 1.82 -20.68 -6.26
CA PRO A 112 1.45 -21.88 -5.51
C PRO A 112 0.49 -21.55 -4.37
N ARG A 113 -0.32 -22.52 -3.92
CA ARG A 113 -1.11 -22.34 -2.69
C ARG A 113 -0.17 -22.19 -1.48
N PRO A 114 -0.53 -21.42 -0.46
CA PRO A 114 0.24 -21.41 0.78
C PRO A 114 0.44 -22.83 1.32
N ALA A 115 1.65 -23.11 1.81
CA ALA A 115 2.12 -24.41 2.28
C ALA A 115 2.19 -25.53 1.22
N SER A 116 2.15 -25.21 -0.08
CA SER A 116 2.39 -26.20 -1.14
C SER A 116 3.77 -26.83 -1.00
N GLN A 117 3.86 -28.13 -1.29
CA GLN A 117 5.14 -28.84 -1.41
C GLN A 117 5.68 -28.70 -2.84
N VAL A 118 6.94 -28.30 -2.99
CA VAL A 118 7.57 -28.07 -4.30
C VAL A 118 8.91 -28.82 -4.43
N GLY A 119 9.20 -29.25 -5.66
CA GLY A 119 10.48 -29.83 -6.06
C GLY A 119 11.40 -28.76 -6.66
N ASP A 120 12.04 -29.06 -7.80
CA ASP A 120 13.10 -28.23 -8.40
C ASP A 120 12.66 -26.87 -8.94
N GLY A 121 11.36 -26.65 -9.10
CA GLY A 121 10.81 -25.38 -9.56
C GLY A 121 9.42 -25.13 -9.01
N VAL A 122 9.03 -23.86 -8.99
CA VAL A 122 7.67 -23.44 -8.66
C VAL A 122 7.10 -22.56 -9.75
N LEU A 123 5.98 -23.01 -10.33
CA LEU A 123 5.18 -22.17 -11.23
C LEU A 123 4.40 -21.18 -10.38
N VAL A 124 4.69 -19.90 -10.60
CA VAL A 124 4.01 -18.78 -9.96
C VAL A 124 3.18 -18.09 -11.01
N GLY A 125 1.97 -17.69 -10.67
CA GLY A 125 1.11 -16.98 -11.61
C GLY A 125 -0.07 -16.32 -10.94
N GLY A 126 -0.92 -15.73 -11.76
CA GLY A 126 -2.18 -15.15 -11.32
C GLY A 126 -2.68 -14.09 -12.30
N VAL A 127 -3.26 -13.02 -11.76
CA VAL A 127 -3.75 -11.89 -12.55
C VAL A 127 -3.12 -10.60 -12.07
N ALA A 128 -2.89 -9.67 -12.97
CA ALA A 128 -2.34 -8.37 -12.67
C ALA A 128 -2.98 -7.28 -13.53
N ARG A 129 -3.11 -6.07 -12.98
CA ARG A 129 -3.54 -4.86 -13.68
C ARG A 129 -2.48 -3.80 -13.44
N VAL A 130 -1.41 -3.87 -14.21
CA VAL A 130 -0.18 -3.09 -13.99
C VAL A 130 0.22 -2.36 -15.27
N PHE A 131 0.78 -1.16 -15.15
CA PHE A 131 1.27 -0.40 -16.29
C PHE A 131 2.36 -1.19 -17.03
N GLU A 132 2.37 -1.17 -18.37
CA GLU A 132 3.26 -1.99 -19.23
C GLU A 132 3.18 -3.52 -18.99
N ALA A 133 2.14 -3.99 -18.31
CA ALA A 133 1.92 -5.40 -18.00
C ALA A 133 3.09 -6.08 -17.25
N THR A 134 4.01 -5.33 -16.64
CA THR A 134 5.23 -5.91 -16.05
C THR A 134 5.01 -6.38 -14.61
N VAL A 135 5.26 -7.66 -14.35
CA VAL A 135 5.19 -8.28 -13.02
C VAL A 135 6.54 -8.90 -12.67
N LEU A 136 7.00 -8.68 -11.45
CA LEU A 136 8.19 -9.31 -10.88
C LEU A 136 7.76 -10.41 -9.92
N ALA A 137 8.41 -11.56 -10.01
CA ALA A 137 8.27 -12.62 -9.03
C ALA A 137 9.65 -13.05 -8.51
N ARG A 138 9.75 -13.37 -7.22
CA ARG A 138 10.99 -13.85 -6.63
C ARG A 138 10.77 -14.95 -5.62
N LEU A 139 11.81 -15.76 -5.45
CA LEU A 139 11.89 -16.83 -4.47
C LEU A 139 12.91 -16.44 -3.40
N LEU A 140 12.48 -16.46 -2.15
CA LEU A 140 13.32 -16.19 -0.98
C LEU A 140 13.49 -17.47 -0.17
N GLY A 141 14.71 -17.70 0.30
CA GLY A 141 15.04 -18.71 1.29
C GLY A 141 14.76 -18.29 2.73
N PRO A 142 15.11 -19.15 3.70
CA PRO A 142 15.05 -18.83 5.11
C PRO A 142 15.80 -17.53 5.43
N GLY A 143 15.23 -16.68 6.29
CA GLY A 143 15.83 -15.39 6.66
C GLY A 143 15.72 -14.29 5.59
N GLY A 144 15.04 -14.54 4.47
CA GLY A 144 14.81 -13.54 3.42
C GLY A 144 15.90 -13.45 2.36
N THR A 145 16.84 -14.40 2.35
CA THR A 145 17.87 -14.51 1.29
C THR A 145 17.21 -14.69 -0.07
N GLU A 146 17.48 -13.80 -1.02
CA GLU A 146 16.95 -13.93 -2.37
C GLU A 146 17.69 -15.02 -3.15
N TYR A 147 16.96 -16.03 -3.63
CA TYR A 147 17.54 -17.09 -4.47
C TYR A 147 17.42 -16.77 -5.95
N VAL A 148 16.25 -16.30 -6.39
CA VAL A 148 16.00 -15.94 -7.78
C VAL A 148 14.93 -14.87 -7.86
N MET A 149 15.09 -13.97 -8.82
CA MET A 149 14.06 -13.03 -9.25
C MET A 149 13.87 -13.18 -10.77
N ALA A 150 12.63 -13.20 -11.21
CA ALA A 150 12.26 -13.25 -12.62
C ALA A 150 11.24 -12.14 -12.92
N GLN A 151 11.33 -11.60 -14.13
CA GLN A 151 10.36 -10.69 -14.68
C GLN A 151 9.48 -11.43 -15.68
N THR A 152 8.19 -11.11 -15.71
CA THR A 152 7.24 -11.62 -16.70
C THR A 152 6.27 -10.52 -17.11
N THR A 153 5.57 -10.75 -18.23
CA THR A 153 4.61 -9.81 -18.78
C THR A 153 3.22 -10.44 -18.72
N ALA A 154 2.27 -9.74 -18.12
CA ALA A 154 0.87 -10.12 -18.12
C ALA A 154 0.29 -10.02 -19.54
N THR A 155 -0.78 -10.77 -19.82
CA THR A 155 -1.41 -10.78 -21.15
C THR A 155 -2.05 -9.44 -21.55
N ASP A 156 -2.29 -8.55 -20.58
CA ASP A 156 -2.83 -7.21 -20.80
C ASP A 156 -2.26 -6.23 -19.77
N GLY A 157 -2.21 -4.95 -20.14
CA GLY A 157 -1.76 -3.86 -19.29
C GLY A 157 -2.91 -3.16 -18.57
N GLY A 158 -2.60 -2.45 -17.49
CA GLY A 158 -3.57 -1.58 -16.83
C GLY A 158 -4.16 -0.55 -17.82
N PRO A 159 -5.48 -0.29 -17.78
CA PRO A 159 -6.40 -0.58 -16.69
C PRO A 159 -7.10 -1.96 -16.73
N SER A 160 -6.81 -2.79 -17.72
CA SER A 160 -7.38 -4.15 -17.81
C SER A 160 -6.60 -5.16 -16.95
N TRP A 161 -7.27 -6.22 -16.52
CA TRP A 161 -6.62 -7.34 -15.86
C TRP A 161 -6.08 -8.32 -16.91
N GLY A 162 -4.78 -8.62 -16.85
CA GLY A 162 -4.12 -9.67 -17.61
C GLY A 162 -3.68 -10.85 -16.73
N THR A 163 -3.62 -12.05 -17.29
CA THR A 163 -3.01 -13.21 -16.62
C THR A 163 -1.50 -13.19 -16.77
N TRP A 164 -0.77 -13.68 -15.78
CA TRP A 164 0.69 -13.82 -15.85
C TRP A 164 1.12 -15.13 -15.24
N ALA A 165 2.28 -15.64 -15.69
CA ALA A 165 2.92 -16.80 -15.11
C ALA A 165 4.43 -16.73 -15.32
N VAL A 166 5.19 -17.32 -14.40
CA VAL A 166 6.63 -17.48 -14.50
C VAL A 166 7.08 -18.67 -13.65
N MET A 167 8.05 -19.43 -14.16
CA MET A 167 8.69 -20.51 -13.42
C MET A 167 9.86 -19.92 -12.62
N LEU A 168 9.88 -20.17 -11.31
CA LEU A 168 11.02 -19.84 -10.47
C LEU A 168 11.77 -21.13 -10.13
N PRO A 169 13.05 -21.29 -10.53
CA PRO A 169 13.85 -22.42 -10.09
C PRO A 169 14.05 -22.36 -8.57
N THR A 170 13.96 -23.51 -7.90
CA THR A 170 14.36 -23.62 -6.51
C THR A 170 15.82 -24.05 -6.43
N PRO A 171 16.59 -23.63 -5.41
CA PRO A 171 17.93 -24.15 -5.22
C PRO A 171 17.88 -25.65 -4.95
N ALA A 172 18.87 -26.39 -5.45
CA ALA A 172 19.08 -27.77 -5.04
C ALA A 172 19.29 -27.82 -3.52
N SER A 173 18.51 -28.63 -2.83
CA SER A 173 18.60 -28.82 -1.38
C SER A 173 18.31 -30.27 -1.05
N THR A 174 18.96 -30.83 -0.05
CA THR A 174 18.64 -32.14 0.50
C THR A 174 17.78 -32.04 1.76
N ALA A 175 17.50 -30.81 2.20
CA ALA A 175 16.75 -30.52 3.41
C ALA A 175 15.36 -29.96 3.07
N VAL A 176 14.39 -30.31 3.92
CA VAL A 176 13.09 -29.64 3.91
C VAL A 176 13.29 -28.21 4.38
N GLN A 177 12.93 -27.24 3.55
CA GLN A 177 13.09 -25.82 3.85
C GLN A 177 11.83 -25.04 3.44
N ASP A 178 11.41 -24.13 4.30
CA ASP A 178 10.34 -23.21 3.96
C ASP A 178 10.90 -22.09 3.07
N LEU A 179 10.25 -21.86 1.95
CA LEU A 179 10.56 -20.84 0.96
C LEU A 179 9.42 -19.82 0.90
N THR A 180 9.74 -18.58 0.53
CA THR A 180 8.73 -17.55 0.29
C THR A 180 8.73 -17.15 -1.16
N VAL A 181 7.58 -17.29 -1.82
CA VAL A 181 7.34 -16.72 -3.14
C VAL A 181 6.72 -15.36 -2.97
N GLU A 182 7.25 -14.36 -3.66
CA GLU A 182 6.68 -13.03 -3.73
C GLU A 182 6.38 -12.65 -5.18
N ALA A 183 5.28 -11.93 -5.40
CA ALA A 183 4.96 -11.26 -6.66
C ALA A 183 4.62 -9.79 -6.40
N PHE A 184 5.15 -8.90 -7.23
CA PHE A 184 5.12 -7.46 -6.97
C PHE A 184 5.39 -6.63 -8.23
N THR A 185 5.21 -5.32 -8.12
CA THR A 185 5.62 -4.31 -9.08
C THR A 185 6.70 -3.41 -8.48
N ARG A 186 7.40 -2.65 -9.32
CA ARG A 186 8.30 -1.59 -8.85
C ARG A 186 7.83 -0.23 -9.32
N SER A 187 7.93 0.74 -8.44
CA SER A 187 7.73 2.15 -8.75
C SER A 187 8.74 2.61 -9.81
N ALA A 188 8.26 3.17 -10.92
CA ALA A 188 9.14 3.80 -11.91
C ALA A 188 9.85 5.07 -11.36
N MET A 189 9.30 5.66 -10.29
CA MET A 189 9.82 6.90 -9.71
C MET A 189 11.04 6.68 -8.81
N ASP A 190 11.03 5.62 -7.99
CA ASP A 190 12.03 5.40 -6.93
C ASP A 190 12.45 3.93 -6.77
N GLY A 191 11.97 3.03 -7.64
CA GLY A 191 12.30 1.60 -7.60
C GLY A 191 11.71 0.83 -6.42
N SER A 192 10.92 1.49 -5.56
CA SER A 192 10.30 0.87 -4.39
C SER A 192 9.35 -0.27 -4.77
N VAL A 193 9.27 -1.30 -3.93
CA VAL A 193 8.37 -2.44 -4.13
C VAL A 193 6.92 -2.02 -3.87
N GLN A 194 6.04 -2.36 -4.81
CA GLN A 194 4.61 -2.08 -4.80
C GLN A 194 3.82 -3.37 -5.04
N ASP A 195 2.52 -3.38 -4.70
CA ASP A 195 1.61 -4.52 -4.94
C ASP A 195 2.08 -5.89 -4.41
N LEU A 196 2.90 -5.89 -3.36
CA LEU A 196 3.54 -7.09 -2.86
C LEU A 196 2.53 -8.12 -2.34
N VAL A 197 2.53 -9.29 -2.95
CA VAL A 197 1.84 -10.51 -2.50
C VAL A 197 2.86 -11.58 -2.18
N ARG A 198 2.67 -12.32 -1.07
CA ARG A 198 3.61 -13.32 -0.58
C ARG A 198 2.95 -14.60 -0.13
N HIS A 199 3.45 -15.75 -0.59
CA HIS A 199 3.02 -17.08 -0.19
C HIS A 199 4.22 -17.90 0.29
N THR A 200 4.09 -18.51 1.46
CA THR A 200 5.09 -19.49 1.94
C THR A 200 4.79 -20.85 1.34
N ILE A 201 5.82 -21.56 0.91
CA ILE A 201 5.78 -22.93 0.40
C ILE A 201 6.87 -23.76 1.08
N ARG A 202 6.79 -25.08 0.96
CA ARG A 202 7.76 -26.00 1.54
C ARG A 202 8.49 -26.76 0.44
N ARG A 203 9.80 -26.64 0.37
CA ARG A 203 10.60 -27.48 -0.53
C ARG A 203 10.83 -28.84 0.12
N LEU A 204 10.63 -29.90 -0.65
CA LEU A 204 11.02 -31.27 -0.27
C LEU A 204 12.41 -31.61 -0.85
N PRO A 205 13.14 -32.60 -0.31
CA PRO A 205 14.46 -32.99 -0.78
C PRO A 205 14.51 -33.20 -2.31
#